data_AF-A0AB35BBC2-F1
#
_entry.id   AF-A0AB35BBC2-F1
#
_cell.length_a   1.000
_cell.length_b   1.000
_cell.length_c   1.000
_cell.angle_alpha   90.00
_cell.angle_beta   90.00
_cell.angle_gamma   90.00
#
_symmetry.space_group_name_H-M   'P 1'
#
loop_
_entity.id
_entity.type
_entity.pdbx_description
1 polymer ?
#
loop_
_entity_poly.entity_id
_entity_poly.type
_entity_poly.pdbx_seq_one_letter_code
_entity_poly.pdbx_strand_id
1 'polypeptide(L)'
;MTLTAIFGAGLLYTMLVYRSVNVFTPPERIESLGRTYLLGNTEFSREELDQRYGPTHTEAWTLERAGFLPPVHGIYQWQNDEVRGEATTSAFLKWGDRYIAYSLSGGP
;
A
#
# COMPACT_ATOMS: atom_id res chain seq x y z
N MET A 1 9.98 -28.96 -26.38
CA MET A 1 9.79 -29.10 -24.91
C MET A 1 10.55 -28.05 -24.08
N THR A 2 11.55 -27.36 -24.64
CA THR A 2 12.34 -26.32 -23.94
C THR A 2 11.55 -25.05 -23.62
N LEU A 3 10.68 -24.56 -24.51
CA LEU A 3 9.90 -23.34 -24.27
C LEU A 3 8.90 -23.49 -23.11
N THR A 4 8.24 -24.64 -23.03
CA THR A 4 7.27 -24.95 -21.96
C THR A 4 7.95 -25.03 -20.59
N ALA A 5 9.15 -25.59 -20.53
CA ALA A 5 9.95 -25.68 -19.30
C ALA A 5 10.44 -24.30 -18.83
N ILE A 6 10.90 -23.43 -19.75
CA ILE A 6 11.30 -22.05 -19.44
C ILE A 6 10.11 -21.26 -18.91
N PHE A 7 8.94 -21.39 -19.55
CA PHE A 7 7.73 -20.71 -19.12
C PHE A 7 7.26 -21.17 -17.73
N GLY A 8 7.27 -22.49 -17.49
CA GLY A 8 6.94 -23.06 -16.17
C GLY A 8 7.90 -22.63 -15.07
N ALA A 9 9.21 -22.62 -15.35
CA ALA A 9 10.21 -22.13 -14.41
C ALA A 9 10.04 -20.63 -14.11
N GLY A 10 9.72 -19.82 -15.12
CA GLY A 10 9.39 -18.41 -14.95
C GLY A 10 8.16 -18.19 -14.06
N LEU A 11 7.10 -18.96 -14.27
CA LEU A 11 5.88 -18.91 -13.45
C LEU A 11 6.17 -19.27 -11.99
N LEU A 12 6.88 -20.37 -11.75
CA LEU A 12 7.26 -20.79 -10.39
C LEU A 12 8.16 -19.75 -9.71
N TYR A 13 9.10 -19.16 -10.43
CA TYR A 13 9.94 -18.07 -9.91
C TYR A 13 9.10 -16.84 -9.54
N THR A 14 8.17 -16.41 -10.39
CA THR A 14 7.27 -15.29 -10.06
C THR A 14 6.38 -15.58 -8.86
N MET A 15 5.84 -16.80 -8.73
CA MET A 15 5.07 -17.20 -7.55
C MET A 15 5.93 -17.22 -6.28
N LEU A 16 7.17 -17.72 -6.38
CA LEU A 16 8.10 -17.74 -5.24
C LEU A 16 8.44 -16.31 -4.79
N VAL A 17 8.80 -15.42 -5.72
CA VAL A 17 9.09 -14.02 -5.42
C VAL A 17 7.86 -13.34 -4.82
N TYR A 18 6.68 -13.51 -5.42
CA TYR A 18 5.43 -12.94 -4.91
C TYR A 18 5.12 -13.42 -3.49
N ARG A 19 5.29 -14.73 -3.22
CA ARG A 19 5.10 -15.30 -1.89
C ARG A 19 6.13 -14.76 -0.91
N SER A 20 7.41 -14.76 -1.27
CA SER A 20 8.49 -14.29 -0.41
C SER A 20 8.32 -12.82 -0.03
N VAL A 21 7.95 -11.96 -0.99
CA VAL A 21 7.77 -10.54 -0.73
C VAL A 21 6.64 -10.28 0.26
N ASN A 22 5.54 -11.04 0.19
CA ASN A 22 4.44 -10.93 1.15
C ASN A 22 4.69 -11.65 2.49
N VAL A 23 5.73 -12.47 2.62
CA VAL A 23 6.11 -13.19 3.85
C VAL A 23 6.96 -12.33 4.78
N PHE A 24 7.69 -11.34 4.26
CA PHE A 24 8.44 -10.41 5.11
C PHE A 24 7.47 -9.54 5.91
N THR A 25 7.90 -9.15 7.11
CA THR A 25 7.15 -8.20 7.92
C THR A 25 7.15 -6.83 7.21
N PRO A 26 6.00 -6.13 7.20
CA PRO A 26 5.92 -4.76 6.73
C PRO A 26 6.97 -3.89 7.44
N PRO A 27 7.60 -2.93 6.75
CA PRO A 27 8.61 -2.08 7.39
C PRO A 27 7.97 -1.20 8.47
N GLU A 28 8.71 -0.89 9.53
CA GLU A 28 8.25 0.01 10.60
C GLU A 28 8.00 1.44 10.12
N ARG A 29 8.57 1.83 8.97
CA ARG A 29 8.44 3.17 8.39
C ARG A 29 8.34 3.11 6.88
N ILE A 30 7.60 4.06 6.32
CA ILE A 30 7.50 4.29 4.87
C ILE A 30 7.63 5.77 4.57
N GLU A 31 8.04 6.10 3.35
CA GLU A 31 8.08 7.47 2.85
C GLU A 31 7.10 7.63 1.70
N SER A 32 6.33 8.72 1.72
CA SER A 32 5.37 9.05 0.66
C SER A 32 5.14 10.56 0.64
N LEU A 33 5.10 11.15 -0.55
CA LEU A 33 4.87 12.59 -0.77
C LEU A 33 5.76 13.49 0.11
N GLY A 34 7.04 13.11 0.26
CA GLY A 34 8.03 13.88 1.03
C GLY A 34 7.85 13.80 2.56
N ARG A 35 7.02 12.89 3.06
CA ARG A 35 6.79 12.66 4.49
C ARG A 35 7.10 11.23 4.90
N THR A 36 7.55 11.06 6.13
CA THR A 36 7.76 9.75 6.76
C THR A 36 6.55 9.36 7.57
N TYR A 37 6.11 8.12 7.43
CA TYR A 37 5.01 7.53 8.20
C TYR A 37 5.51 6.32 8.98
N LEU A 38 4.96 6.12 10.16
CA LEU A 38 5.27 5.02 11.08
C LEU A 38 4.17 3.97 11.04
N LEU A 39 4.56 2.72 11.12
CA LEU A 39 3.68 1.57 11.11
C LEU A 39 2.67 1.66 12.27
N GLY A 40 1.39 1.59 11.93
CA GLY A 40 0.31 1.39 12.89
C GLY A 40 0.06 -0.09 13.16
N ASN A 41 -0.67 -0.39 14.23
CA ASN A 41 -1.01 -1.76 14.65
C ASN A 41 -2.26 -2.31 13.95
N THR A 42 -2.71 -1.71 12.85
CA THR A 42 -3.99 -2.04 12.22
C THR A 42 -3.84 -2.36 10.74
N GLU A 43 -4.43 -3.49 10.36
CA GLU A 43 -4.60 -3.95 8.98
C GLU A 43 -6.08 -3.84 8.61
N PHE A 44 -6.34 -3.51 7.35
CA PHE A 44 -7.68 -3.31 6.81
C PHE A 44 -7.85 -4.06 5.49
N SER A 45 -9.04 -4.62 5.27
CA SER A 45 -9.52 -4.89 3.91
C SER A 45 -9.80 -3.58 3.18
N ARG A 46 -10.02 -3.65 1.86
CA ARG A 46 -10.37 -2.45 1.11
C ARG A 46 -11.68 -1.83 1.62
N GLU A 47 -12.67 -2.67 1.87
CA GLU A 47 -13.99 -2.29 2.33
C GLU A 47 -13.95 -1.66 3.73
N GLU A 48 -13.14 -2.20 4.64
CA GLU A 48 -12.94 -1.64 5.98
C GLU A 48 -12.28 -0.27 5.92
N LEU A 49 -11.33 -0.08 4.99
CA LEU A 49 -10.69 1.19 4.74
C LEU A 49 -11.67 2.25 4.23
N ASP A 50 -12.49 1.88 3.25
CA ASP A 50 -13.52 2.75 2.69
C ASP A 50 -14.60 3.10 3.74
N GLN A 51 -14.88 2.22 4.71
CA GLN A 51 -15.81 2.50 5.81
C GLN A 51 -15.22 3.37 6.92
N ARG A 52 -13.95 3.14 7.30
CA ARG A 52 -13.33 3.76 8.48
C ARG A 52 -12.59 5.06 8.15
N TYR A 53 -11.94 5.09 6.99
CA TYR A 53 -11.11 6.20 6.53
C TYR A 53 -11.63 6.82 5.24
N GLY A 54 -12.46 6.10 4.49
CA GLY A 54 -13.25 6.74 3.45
C GLY A 54 -14.09 7.81 4.14
N PRO A 55 -13.94 9.08 3.76
CA PRO A 55 -14.72 10.13 4.37
C PRO A 55 -16.17 9.84 4.04
N THR A 56 -16.98 9.71 5.09
CA THR A 56 -18.40 9.42 5.07
C THR A 56 -19.07 10.15 3.90
N HIS A 57 -19.30 9.43 2.79
CA HIS A 57 -20.08 9.89 1.64
C HIS A 57 -19.70 11.26 1.03
N THR A 58 -18.40 11.63 0.94
CA THR A 58 -18.00 12.76 0.09
C THR A 58 -17.31 12.23 -1.16
N GLU A 59 -18.05 12.21 -2.28
CA GLU A 59 -17.62 11.70 -3.60
C GLU A 59 -16.27 12.25 -4.10
N ALA A 60 -15.79 13.34 -3.49
CA ALA A 60 -14.54 13.99 -3.83
C ALA A 60 -13.27 13.25 -3.39
N TRP A 61 -13.34 12.35 -2.39
CA TRP A 61 -12.15 11.67 -1.88
C TRP A 61 -11.99 10.27 -2.47
N THR A 62 -10.81 10.01 -3.00
CA THR A 62 -10.44 8.72 -3.57
C THR A 62 -9.13 8.23 -2.97
N LEU A 63 -9.03 6.91 -2.76
CA LEU A 63 -7.78 6.32 -2.28
C LEU A 63 -6.82 6.14 -3.46
N GLU A 64 -5.98 7.13 -3.70
CA GLU A 64 -5.01 7.15 -4.80
C GLU A 64 -3.65 6.58 -4.38
N ARG A 65 -2.89 6.09 -5.38
CA ARG A 65 -1.51 5.64 -5.14
C ARG A 65 -0.59 6.86 -5.08
N ALA A 66 0.00 7.08 -3.92
CA ALA A 66 0.88 8.22 -3.61
C ALA A 66 2.37 7.83 -3.55
N GLY A 67 2.68 6.55 -3.67
CA GLY A 67 4.06 6.07 -3.65
C GLY A 67 4.18 4.57 -3.88
N PHE A 68 5.40 4.09 -3.74
CA PHE A 68 5.75 2.69 -3.95
C PHE A 68 6.90 2.28 -3.05
N LEU A 69 6.72 1.18 -2.34
CA LEU A 69 7.76 0.49 -1.61
C LEU A 69 8.19 -0.74 -2.43
N PRO A 70 9.44 -0.77 -2.89
CA PRO A 70 9.97 -1.94 -3.60
C PRO A 70 9.83 -3.23 -2.76
N PRO A 71 9.56 -4.38 -3.39
CA PRO A 71 9.58 -4.59 -4.84
C PRO A 71 8.21 -4.52 -5.53
N VAL A 72 7.07 -4.54 -4.82
CA VAL A 72 5.72 -4.52 -5.44
C VAL A 72 4.64 -3.79 -4.62
N HIS A 73 4.97 -3.14 -3.51
CA HIS A 73 3.97 -2.61 -2.60
C HIS A 73 3.59 -1.17 -2.94
N GLY A 74 2.33 -0.94 -3.32
CA GLY A 74 1.83 0.41 -3.51
C GLY A 74 1.56 1.09 -2.17
N ILE A 75 1.95 2.35 -2.04
CA ILE A 75 1.55 3.21 -0.93
C ILE A 75 0.37 4.06 -1.39
N TYR A 76 -0.70 4.06 -0.61
CA TYR A 76 -1.95 4.72 -0.93
C TYR A 76 -2.29 5.78 0.11
N GLN A 77 -2.92 6.86 -0.32
CA GLN A 77 -3.42 7.91 0.54
C GLN A 77 -4.78 8.37 0.04
N TRP A 78 -5.62 8.88 0.94
CA TRP A 78 -6.85 9.54 0.53
C TRP A 78 -6.50 10.89 -0.09
N GLN A 79 -7.04 11.16 -1.27
CA GLN A 79 -6.78 12.35 -2.06
C GLN A 79 -8.11 12.91 -2.57
N ASN A 80 -8.22 14.22 -2.71
CA ASN A 80 -9.30 14.90 -3.40
C ASN A 80 -8.72 16.03 -4.28
N ASP A 81 -9.57 16.79 -4.97
CA ASP A 81 -9.09 17.89 -5.83
C ASP A 81 -8.37 19.02 -5.07
N GLU A 82 -8.60 19.16 -3.76
CA GLU A 82 -7.99 20.21 -2.94
C GLU A 82 -6.61 19.84 -2.40
N VAL A 83 -6.40 18.58 -2.00
CA VAL A 83 -5.14 18.10 -1.41
C VAL A 83 -4.33 17.19 -2.34
N ARG A 84 -4.66 17.18 -3.64
CA ARG A 84 -4.07 16.23 -4.58
C ARG A 84 -2.55 16.36 -4.65
N GLY A 85 -1.85 15.28 -4.33
CA GLY A 85 -0.39 15.24 -4.32
C GLY A 85 0.22 15.79 -3.02
N GLU A 86 -0.61 16.14 -2.03
CA GLU A 86 -0.18 16.50 -0.69
C GLU A 86 -0.22 15.29 0.25
N ALA A 87 0.73 15.27 1.17
CA ALA A 87 0.81 14.24 2.20
C ALA A 87 -0.30 14.42 3.23
N THR A 88 -1.12 13.41 3.41
CA THR A 88 -2.16 13.36 4.46
C THR A 88 -1.60 12.81 5.77
N THR A 89 -2.40 12.81 6.83
CA THR A 89 -1.98 12.30 8.15
C THR A 89 -1.87 10.78 8.22
N SER A 90 -2.44 10.06 7.24
CA SER A 90 -2.46 8.59 7.18
C SER A 90 -2.03 8.10 5.81
N ALA A 91 -1.21 7.06 5.78
CA ALA A 91 -0.84 6.35 4.56
C ALA A 91 -1.12 4.86 4.71
N PHE A 92 -1.39 4.18 3.60
CA PHE A 92 -1.78 2.77 3.59
C PHE A 92 -0.88 1.99 2.65
N LEU A 93 -0.12 1.04 3.20
CA LEU A 93 0.72 0.16 2.41
C LEU A 93 -0.10 -1.04 1.96
N LYS A 94 -0.24 -1.24 0.65
CA LYS A 94 -0.88 -2.46 0.12
C LYS A 94 0.09 -3.64 0.26
N TRP A 95 -0.30 -4.60 1.09
CA TRP A 95 0.45 -5.81 1.41
C TRP A 95 -0.41 -7.03 1.07
N GLY A 96 -0.12 -7.68 -0.06
CA GLY A 96 -1.03 -8.67 -0.64
C GLY A 96 -2.42 -8.08 -0.90
N ASP A 97 -3.45 -8.69 -0.29
CA ASP A 97 -4.85 -8.28 -0.37
C ASP A 97 -5.28 -7.35 0.77
N ARG A 98 -4.35 -6.95 1.64
CA ARG A 98 -4.61 -6.08 2.78
C ARG A 98 -3.94 -4.73 2.62
N TYR A 99 -4.41 -3.79 3.42
CA TYR A 99 -3.84 -2.46 3.57
C TYR A 99 -3.41 -2.25 5.00
N ILE A 100 -2.15 -1.89 5.19
CA ILE A 100 -1.55 -1.68 6.50
C ILE A 100 -1.52 -0.19 6.74
N ALA A 101 -2.09 0.27 7.84
CA ALA A 101 -2.14 1.68 8.16
C ALA A 101 -0.80 2.17 8.73
N TYR A 102 -0.40 3.34 8.29
CA TYR A 102 0.74 4.09 8.77
C TYR A 102 0.30 5.51 9.12
N SER A 103 0.82 6.06 10.21
CA SER A 103 0.52 7.41 10.68
C SER A 103 1.72 8.33 10.45
N LEU A 104 1.46 9.58 10.08
CA LEU A 104 2.50 10.57 9.83
C LEU A 104 3.43 10.72 11.04
N SER A 105 4.75 10.53 10.84
CA SER A 105 5.74 10.73 11.91
C SER A 105 5.88 12.22 12.17
N GLY A 106 5.44 12.69 13.33
CA GLY A 106 5.55 14.09 13.75
C GLY A 106 4.36 14.99 13.40
N GLY A 107 3.18 14.44 13.10
CA GLY A 107 1.93 15.17 13.38
C GLY A 107 1.70 15.24 14.90
N PRO A 108 1.02 16.27 15.43
CA PRO A 108 1.09 16.69 16.85
C PRO A 108 0.94 15.55 17.87
#